data_AF-A0A7C7MTU1-F1
#
_entry.id   AF-A0A7C7MTU1-F1
#
_cell.length_a   1.000
_cell.length_b   1.000
_cell.length_c   1.000
_cell.angle_alpha   90.00
_cell.angle_beta   90.00
_cell.angle_gamma   90.00
#
_symmetry.space_group_name_H-M   'P 1'
#
loop_
_entity.id
_entity.type
_entity.pdbx_description
1 polymer ?
#
loop_
_entity_poly.entity_id
_entity_poly.type
_entity_poly.pdbx_seq_one_letter_code
_entity_poly.pdbx_strand_id
1 'polypeptide(L)'
;MKLNAWFQCINGCSGIHPLNEIIYRCPQCNELLEVQHDMDLLKQLSPDEWKKLFKDRVGRHEWPYGSSVWGKKEWVCPNLDNK
;
A
#
# COMPACT_ATOMS: atom_id res chain seq x y z
N MET A 1 2.55 12.70 6.12
CA MET A 1 1.61 12.32 5.04
C MET A 1 1.02 10.96 5.37
N LYS A 2 -0.31 10.81 5.39
CA LYS A 2 -0.95 9.51 5.64
C LYS A 2 -1.27 8.88 4.29
N LEU A 3 -0.49 7.86 3.90
CA LEU A 3 -0.73 7.08 2.69
C LEU A 3 -1.86 6.07 2.91
N ASN A 4 -2.46 5.59 1.82
CA ASN A 4 -3.59 4.68 1.88
C ASN A 4 -3.56 3.63 0.77
N ALA A 5 -4.07 2.44 1.08
CA ALA A 5 -4.40 1.39 0.14
C ALA A 5 -5.69 0.68 0.57
N TRP A 6 -6.40 0.08 -0.38
CA TRP A 6 -7.68 -0.60 -0.17
C TRP A 6 -7.84 -1.76 -1.15
N PHE A 7 -8.80 -2.64 -0.89
CA PHE A 7 -9.30 -3.58 -1.89
C PHE A 7 -10.38 -2.92 -2.75
N GLN A 8 -10.30 -3.12 -4.07
CA GLN A 8 -11.37 -2.74 -5.02
C GLN A 8 -11.61 -3.87 -6.01
N CYS A 9 -12.75 -3.81 -6.71
CA CYS A 9 -13.05 -4.79 -7.75
C CYS A 9 -12.17 -4.58 -8.98
N ILE A 10 -11.55 -5.66 -9.47
CA ILE A 10 -10.73 -5.63 -10.68
C ILE A 10 -11.52 -5.26 -11.95
N ASN A 11 -12.84 -5.43 -11.93
CA ASN A 11 -13.74 -5.06 -13.03
C ASN A 11 -14.29 -3.62 -12.91
N GLY A 12 -13.79 -2.82 -11.95
CA GLY A 12 -14.18 -1.42 -11.79
C GLY A 12 -15.56 -1.17 -11.17
N CYS A 13 -16.15 -2.18 -10.52
CA CYS A 13 -17.34 -1.98 -9.69
C CYS A 13 -17.10 -0.93 -8.59
N SER A 14 -18.12 -0.16 -8.26
CA SER A 14 -18.03 0.86 -7.21
C SER A 14 -17.82 0.20 -5.85
N GLY A 15 -16.89 0.73 -5.05
CA GLY A 15 -16.67 0.29 -3.68
C GLY A 15 -15.19 0.19 -3.35
N ILE A 16 -14.85 0.56 -2.13
CA ILE A 16 -13.52 0.35 -1.54
C ILE A 16 -13.69 -0.38 -0.21
N HIS A 17 -12.81 -1.34 0.04
CA HIS A 17 -12.84 -2.18 1.23
C HIS A 17 -11.50 -2.09 1.96
N PRO A 18 -11.47 -1.93 3.29
CA PRO A 18 -10.23 -1.92 4.06
C PRO A 18 -9.41 -3.21 3.86
N LEU A 19 -8.08 -3.11 3.88
CA LEU A 19 -7.20 -4.28 3.72
C LEU A 19 -7.29 -5.32 4.84
N ASN A 20 -7.92 -4.97 5.97
CA ASN A 20 -8.18 -5.88 7.10
C ASN A 20 -9.62 -6.44 7.10
N GLU A 21 -10.42 -6.16 6.07
CA GLU A 21 -11.71 -6.79 5.86
C GLU A 21 -11.51 -8.22 5.35
N ILE A 22 -12.23 -9.20 5.94
CA ILE A 22 -12.24 -10.58 5.45
C ILE A 22 -13.22 -10.66 4.28
N ILE A 23 -12.73 -10.36 3.09
CA ILE A 23 -13.51 -10.36 1.85
C ILE A 23 -12.69 -11.00 0.72
N TYR A 24 -13.33 -11.87 -0.07
CA TYR A 24 -12.64 -12.66 -1.10
C TYR A 24 -13.09 -12.33 -2.52
N ARG A 25 -14.30 -11.79 -2.69
CA ARG A 25 -14.91 -11.49 -3.99
C ARG A 25 -15.71 -10.20 -3.90
N CYS A 26 -15.81 -9.51 -5.03
CA CYS A 26 -16.60 -8.30 -5.18
C CYS A 26 -18.08 -8.57 -4.84
N PRO A 27 -18.70 -7.83 -3.91
CA PRO A 27 -20.10 -8.01 -3.55
C PRO A 27 -21.10 -7.72 -4.68
N GLN A 28 -20.68 -6.96 -5.71
CA GLN A 28 -21.54 -6.56 -6.82
C GLN A 28 -21.53 -7.55 -8.00
N CYS A 29 -20.37 -8.13 -8.32
CA CYS A 29 -20.21 -8.94 -9.53
C CYS A 29 -19.50 -10.29 -9.31
N ASN A 30 -19.14 -10.63 -8.07
CA ASN A 30 -18.45 -11.87 -7.69
C ASN A 30 -17.04 -12.06 -8.30
N GLU A 31 -16.50 -11.05 -8.98
CA GLU A 31 -15.11 -11.05 -9.46
C GLU A 31 -14.08 -10.88 -8.35
N LEU A 32 -12.81 -11.06 -8.70
CA LEU A 32 -11.69 -10.87 -7.78
C LEU A 32 -11.54 -9.40 -7.34
N LEU A 33 -10.88 -9.24 -6.20
CA LEU A 33 -10.45 -7.96 -5.67
C LEU A 33 -8.95 -7.78 -5.92
N GLU A 34 -8.54 -6.54 -6.16
CA GLU A 34 -7.14 -6.12 -6.23
C GLU A 34 -6.80 -5.13 -5.12
N VAL A 35 -5.52 -5.00 -4.78
CA VAL A 35 -5.04 -3.95 -3.88
C VAL A 35 -4.73 -2.72 -4.71
N GLN A 36 -5.39 -1.61 -4.41
CA GLN A 36 -5.15 -0.32 -5.03
C GLN A 36 -4.54 0.65 -4.02
N HIS A 37 -3.49 1.37 -4.45
CA HIS A 37 -2.92 2.48 -3.69
C HIS A 37 -3.52 3.81 -4.14
N ASP A 38 -3.56 4.77 -3.22
CA ASP A 38 -3.84 6.16 -3.56
C ASP A 38 -2.66 6.77 -4.35
N MET A 39 -2.79 6.77 -5.66
CA MET A 39 -1.74 7.26 -6.56
C MET A 39 -1.54 8.77 -6.45
N ASP A 40 -2.57 9.53 -6.08
CA ASP A 40 -2.46 10.99 -5.95
C ASP A 40 -1.68 11.36 -4.69
N LEU A 41 -1.86 10.61 -3.60
CA LEU A 41 -1.00 10.74 -2.41
C LEU A 41 0.43 10.29 -2.67
N LEU A 42 0.65 9.18 -3.40
CA LEU A 42 2.01 8.69 -3.69
C LEU A 42 2.81 9.66 -4.57
N LYS A 43 2.13 10.36 -5.50
CA LYS A 43 2.74 11.36 -6.39
C LYS A 43 3.15 12.65 -5.68
N GLN A 44 2.75 12.86 -4.42
CA GLN A 44 3.23 14.01 -3.63
C GLN A 44 4.73 13.91 -3.32
N LEU A 45 5.30 12.70 -3.30
CA LEU A 45 6.74 12.51 -3.29
C LEU A 45 7.26 12.31 -4.71
N SER A 46 8.28 13.08 -5.06
CA SER A 46 8.97 12.96 -6.34
C SER A 46 9.70 11.60 -6.46
N PRO A 47 10.01 11.16 -7.69
CA PRO A 47 10.79 9.94 -7.91
C PRO A 47 12.14 9.92 -7.17
N ASP A 48 12.82 11.06 -7.05
CA ASP A 48 14.13 11.12 -6.39
C ASP A 48 14.01 11.08 -4.86
N GLU A 49 12.92 11.62 -4.29
CA GLU A 49 12.60 11.45 -2.87
C GLU A 49 12.31 9.98 -2.54
N TRP A 50 11.56 9.27 -3.39
CA TRP A 50 11.33 7.83 -3.23
C TRP A 50 12.63 7.02 -3.28
N LYS A 51 13.48 7.28 -4.29
CA LYS A 51 14.80 6.62 -4.40
C LYS A 51 15.64 6.85 -3.16
N LYS A 52 15.69 8.10 -2.67
CA LYS A 52 16.44 8.46 -1.46
C LYS A 52 15.91 7.72 -0.24
N LEU A 53 14.59 7.77 -0.01
CA LEU A 53 13.93 7.10 1.11
C LEU A 53 14.25 5.60 1.15
N PHE A 54 14.13 4.92 0.01
CA PHE A 54 14.39 3.48 -0.07
C PHE A 54 15.87 3.15 0.06
N LYS A 55 16.76 3.99 -0.47
CA LYS A 55 18.21 3.83 -0.33
C LYS A 55 18.66 3.97 1.12
N ASP A 56 18.11 4.95 1.85
CA ASP A 56 18.50 5.26 3.24
C ASP A 56 18.17 4.09 4.21
N ARG A 57 17.22 3.23 3.82
CA ARG A 57 16.79 2.03 4.56
C ARG A 57 17.63 0.78 4.27
N VAL A 58 18.41 0.75 3.20
CA VAL A 58 19.23 -0.43 2.85
C VAL A 58 20.27 -0.67 3.93
N GLY A 59 20.34 -1.92 4.43
CA GLY A 59 21.29 -2.34 5.47
C GLY A 59 20.99 -1.77 6.86
N ARG A 60 19.81 -1.15 7.06
CA ARG A 60 19.36 -0.69 8.38
C ARG A 60 18.67 -1.83 9.14
N HIS A 61 18.75 -1.77 10.46
CA HIS A 61 18.06 -2.71 11.37
C HIS A 61 16.88 -2.06 12.11
N GLU A 62 16.50 -0.83 11.74
CA GLU A 62 15.32 -0.17 12.29
C GLU A 62 14.07 -0.98 11.94
N TRP A 63 13.24 -1.27 12.93
CA TRP A 63 11.96 -1.91 12.70
C TRP A 63 10.97 -0.94 12.04
N PRO A 64 10.22 -1.34 10.99
CA PRO A 64 10.21 -2.64 10.30
C PRO A 64 11.14 -2.67 9.06
N TYR A 65 11.86 -1.58 8.80
CA TYR A 65 12.57 -1.30 7.54
C TYR A 65 13.77 -2.20 7.22
N GLY A 66 14.23 -3.02 8.17
CA GLY A 66 15.24 -4.05 7.90
C GLY A 66 14.77 -5.18 6.97
N SER A 67 13.46 -5.38 6.81
CA SER A 67 12.91 -6.28 5.79
C SER A 67 12.87 -5.60 4.42
N SER A 68 13.26 -6.30 3.35
CA SER A 68 13.18 -5.75 1.98
C SER A 68 11.75 -5.39 1.54
N VAL A 69 10.74 -6.08 2.08
CA VAL A 69 9.32 -5.78 1.86
C VAL A 69 8.94 -4.52 2.62
N TRP A 70 9.19 -4.50 3.93
CA TRP A 70 8.79 -3.37 4.79
C TRP A 70 9.67 -2.13 4.61
N GLY A 71 10.86 -2.25 4.02
CA GLY A 71 11.67 -1.13 3.57
C GLY A 71 10.95 -0.27 2.52
N LYS A 72 9.89 -0.79 1.90
CA LYS A 72 8.98 -0.09 0.98
C LYS A 72 7.54 -0.10 1.52
N LYS A 73 7.37 -0.05 2.84
CA LYS A 73 6.06 -0.12 3.53
C LYS A 73 4.99 0.76 2.87
N GLU A 74 5.35 1.96 2.47
CA GLU A 74 4.49 2.93 1.78
C GLU A 74 3.84 2.39 0.51
N TRP A 75 4.54 1.51 -0.23
CA TRP A 75 4.10 0.86 -1.46
C TRP A 75 3.60 -0.57 -1.23
N VAL A 76 3.51 -1.02 0.03
CA VAL A 76 3.10 -2.40 0.37
C VAL A 76 1.83 -2.38 1.21
N CYS A 77 1.89 -1.82 2.43
CA CYS A 77 0.73 -1.69 3.30
C CYS A 77 0.89 -0.41 4.15
N PRO A 78 0.55 0.76 3.59
CA PRO A 78 0.71 2.04 4.27
C PRO A 78 -0.22 2.21 5.47
N ASN A 79 -1.30 1.42 5.53
CA ASN A 79 -2.32 1.46 6.59
C ASN A 79 -1.86 0.86 7.92
N LEU A 80 -0.85 -0.01 7.89
CA LEU A 80 -0.28 -0.61 9.09
C LEU A 80 0.53 0.43 9.87
N ASP A 81 0.48 0.40 11.19
CA ASP A 81 1.41 1.16 12.04
C ASP A 81 2.72 0.38 12.24
N ASN A 82 3.78 1.08 12.68
CA ASN A 82 5.05 0.43 13.04
C ASN A 82 5.04 -0.16 14.47
N LYS A 83 3.97 0.10 15.24
CA LYS A 83 3.84 -0.26 16.65
C LYS A 83 2.78 -1.35 16.82
#